data_AF-A0A2W7AB24-F1
#
_entry.id   AF-A0A2W7AB24-F1
#
_cell.length_a   1.000
_cell.length_b   1.000
_cell.length_c   1.000
_cell.angle_alpha   90.00
_cell.angle_beta   90.00
_cell.angle_gamma   90.00
#
_symmetry.space_group_name_H-M   'P 1'
#
loop_
_entity.id
_entity.type
_entity.pdbx_description
1 polymer ?
#
loop_
_entity_poly.entity_id
_entity_poly.type
_entity_poly.pdbx_seq_one_letter_code
_entity_poly.pdbx_strand_id
1 'polypeptide(L)'
;MMQNIDALKKDINITTAQAYIEKIFNQLLKDYQNTKPERERIALWEENQEFSILGTIEVLTDDIRGYSFQIINNNSIAKSQEILNELNKLKIFEIPEFIEWYFTPEFDYPQMKHYAETLNYLRLLIIEYLRDLSLVL
;
A
#
# COMPACT_ATOMS: atom_id res chain seq x y z
N MET A 1 -4.76 -35.93 -22.26
CA MET A 1 -4.23 -35.23 -21.08
C MET A 1 -5.20 -34.11 -20.76
N MET A 2 -5.97 -34.24 -19.69
CA MET A 2 -6.91 -33.19 -19.25
C MET A 2 -6.10 -32.22 -18.38
N GLN A 3 -5.84 -31.01 -18.89
CA GLN A 3 -5.24 -29.95 -18.08
C GLN A 3 -6.17 -29.68 -16.89
N ASN A 4 -5.59 -29.61 -15.70
CA ASN A 4 -6.34 -29.35 -14.47
C ASN A 4 -6.90 -27.92 -14.52
N ILE A 5 -8.19 -27.80 -14.85
CA ILE A 5 -8.89 -26.52 -15.10
C ILE A 5 -8.84 -25.62 -13.86
N ASP A 6 -8.79 -26.19 -12.66
CA ASP A 6 -8.76 -25.43 -11.41
C ASP A 6 -7.38 -24.79 -11.16
N ALA A 7 -6.29 -25.50 -11.51
CA ALA A 7 -4.94 -24.93 -11.47
C ALA A 7 -4.80 -23.77 -12.47
N LEU A 8 -5.32 -23.95 -13.70
CA LEU A 8 -5.29 -22.92 -14.74
C LEU A 8 -6.07 -21.66 -14.34
N LYS A 9 -7.26 -21.81 -13.74
CA LYS A 9 -8.06 -20.68 -13.23
C LYS A 9 -7.32 -19.93 -12.11
N LYS A 10 -6.61 -20.65 -11.25
CA LYS A 10 -5.87 -20.05 -10.14
C LYS A 10 -4.66 -19.25 -10.63
N ASP A 11 -3.91 -19.78 -11.60
CA ASP A 11 -2.79 -19.08 -12.23
C ASP A 11 -3.23 -17.79 -12.96
N ILE A 12 -4.39 -17.84 -13.63
CA ILE A 12 -5.00 -16.67 -14.27
C ILE A 12 -5.38 -15.60 -13.21
N ASN A 13 -5.95 -16.01 -12.08
CA ASN A 13 -6.31 -15.09 -11.00
C ASN A 13 -5.09 -14.41 -10.38
N ILE A 14 -4.00 -15.15 -10.13
CA ILE A 14 -2.74 -14.61 -9.58
C ILE A 14 -2.14 -13.59 -10.56
N THR A 15 -2.07 -13.93 -11.85
CA THR A 15 -1.57 -13.02 -12.89
C THR A 15 -2.43 -11.75 -12.97
N THR A 16 -3.75 -11.89 -12.86
CA THR A 16 -4.68 -10.75 -12.85
C THR A 16 -4.47 -9.86 -11.63
N ALA A 17 -4.29 -10.46 -10.45
CA ALA A 17 -4.02 -9.73 -9.20
C ALA A 17 -2.69 -8.99 -9.25
N GLN A 18 -1.62 -9.61 -9.77
CA GLN A 18 -0.32 -8.97 -9.94
C GLN A 18 -0.38 -7.76 -10.88
N ALA A 19 -1.04 -7.90 -12.04
CA ALA A 19 -1.24 -6.79 -12.97
C ALA A 19 -2.04 -5.64 -12.36
N TYR A 20 -3.01 -5.97 -11.49
CA TYR A 20 -3.78 -4.97 -10.77
C TYR A 20 -2.95 -4.27 -9.67
N ILE A 21 -2.11 -4.99 -8.94
CA ILE A 21 -1.12 -4.43 -8.00
C ILE A 21 -0.19 -3.44 -8.73
N GLU A 22 0.32 -3.82 -9.90
CA GLU A 22 1.17 -2.95 -10.72
C GLU A 22 0.43 -1.66 -11.14
N LYS A 23 -0.84 -1.78 -11.53
CA LYS A 23 -1.67 -0.61 -11.87
C LYS A 23 -1.80 0.35 -10.68
N ILE A 24 -2.12 -0.15 -9.49
CA ILE A 24 -2.29 0.68 -8.28
C ILE A 24 -0.94 1.28 -7.84
N PHE A 25 0.14 0.51 -7.90
CA PHE A 25 1.50 1.02 -7.64
C PHE A 25 1.85 2.21 -8.54
N ASN A 26 1.62 2.08 -9.85
CA ASN A 26 1.88 3.15 -10.81
C ASN A 26 0.97 4.38 -10.61
N GLN A 27 -0.26 4.16 -10.14
CA GLN A 27 -1.18 5.25 -9.79
C GLN A 27 -0.66 6.03 -8.57
N LEU A 28 -0.23 5.34 -7.52
CA LEU A 28 0.36 5.98 -6.33
C LEU A 28 1.57 6.84 -6.66
N LEU A 29 2.44 6.42 -7.59
CA LEU A 29 3.59 7.22 -8.02
C LEU A 29 3.16 8.59 -8.58
N LYS A 30 2.08 8.61 -9.36
CA LYS A 30 1.50 9.85 -9.91
C LYS A 30 0.80 10.67 -8.82
N ASP A 31 -0.01 10.02 -7.99
CA ASP A 31 -0.77 10.71 -6.93
C ASP A 31 0.16 11.38 -5.93
N TYR A 32 1.28 10.74 -5.59
CA TYR A 32 2.28 11.34 -4.71
C TYR A 32 2.86 12.66 -5.26
N GLN A 33 3.03 12.78 -6.58
CA GLN A 33 3.47 14.04 -7.18
C GLN A 33 2.39 15.12 -7.03
N ASN A 34 1.13 14.74 -7.20
CA ASN A 34 0.00 15.66 -7.08
C ASN A 34 -0.18 16.19 -5.66
N THR A 35 0.16 15.39 -4.63
CA THR A 35 0.02 15.80 -3.22
C THR A 35 0.96 16.91 -2.76
N LYS A 36 1.92 17.36 -3.58
CA LYS A 36 2.95 18.35 -3.19
C LYS A 36 2.38 19.60 -2.48
N PRO A 37 1.33 20.28 -2.98
CA PRO A 37 0.79 21.47 -2.31
C PRO A 37 0.20 21.16 -0.92
N GLU A 38 -0.35 19.97 -0.73
CA GLU A 38 -0.88 19.54 0.56
C GLU A 38 0.24 19.17 1.52
N ARG A 39 1.30 18.50 1.05
CA ARG A 39 2.49 18.23 1.87
C ARG A 39 3.15 19.51 2.39
N GLU A 40 3.25 20.54 1.56
CA GLU A 40 3.78 21.84 2.00
C GLU A 40 2.92 22.47 3.12
N ARG A 41 1.58 22.38 3.01
CA ARG A 41 0.67 22.87 4.06
C ARG A 41 0.73 22.02 5.34
N ILE A 42 0.85 20.70 5.22
CA ILE A 42 0.97 19.80 6.37
C ILE A 42 2.31 20.06 7.08
N ALA A 43 3.41 20.24 6.35
CA ALA A 43 4.71 20.53 6.94
C ALA A 43 4.68 21.79 7.82
N LEU A 44 3.99 22.86 7.38
CA LEU A 44 3.80 24.08 8.19
C LEU A 44 2.94 23.83 9.43
N TRP A 45 1.92 22.97 9.33
CA TRP A 45 1.09 22.60 10.48
C TRP A 45 1.87 21.75 11.49
N GLU A 46 2.72 20.84 11.01
CA GLU A 46 3.58 19.95 11.81
C GLU A 46 4.62 20.71 12.65
N GLU A 47 5.01 21.94 12.28
CA GLU A 47 5.94 22.76 13.08
C GLU A 47 5.48 22.98 14.53
N ASN A 48 4.18 22.85 14.79
CA ASN A 48 3.58 22.99 16.11
C ASN A 48 3.09 21.66 16.71
N GLN A 49 3.42 20.52 16.10
CA GLN A 49 3.03 19.19 16.56
C GLN A 49 4.24 18.41 17.08
N GLU A 50 4.01 17.48 18.01
CA GLU A 50 5.06 16.57 18.49
C GLU A 50 5.32 15.38 17.56
N PHE A 51 4.49 15.22 16.52
CA PHE A 51 4.50 14.10 15.57
C PHE A 51 4.50 14.59 14.13
N SER A 52 4.95 13.74 13.21
CA SER A 52 4.90 14.00 11.76
C SER A 52 4.01 12.98 11.05
N ILE A 53 2.92 13.49 10.49
CA ILE A 53 2.03 12.78 9.57
C ILE A 53 2.73 12.50 8.25
N LEU A 54 3.47 13.47 7.73
CA LEU A 54 4.27 13.28 6.51
C LEU A 54 5.29 12.16 6.72
N GLY A 55 6.05 12.18 7.81
CA GLY A 55 7.00 11.12 8.14
C GLY A 55 6.33 9.75 8.27
N THR A 56 5.15 9.69 8.91
CA THR A 56 4.37 8.46 9.01
C THR A 56 3.96 7.92 7.64
N ILE A 57 3.45 8.78 6.76
CA ILE A 57 3.03 8.41 5.41
C ILE A 57 4.23 8.03 4.54
N GLU A 58 5.37 8.69 4.70
CA GLU A 58 6.61 8.41 3.95
C GLU A 58 7.18 7.02 4.29
N VAL A 59 7.29 6.67 5.57
CA VAL A 59 7.76 5.34 5.98
C VAL A 59 6.85 4.24 5.41
N LEU A 60 5.54 4.41 5.56
CA LEU A 60 4.57 3.45 5.02
C LEU A 60 4.63 3.39 3.48
N THR A 61 4.86 4.53 2.83
CA THR A 61 5.01 4.62 1.38
C THR A 61 6.19 3.78 0.92
N ASP A 62 7.35 3.98 1.54
CA ASP A 62 8.59 3.30 1.16
C ASP A 62 8.47 1.78 1.33
N ASP A 63 7.94 1.34 2.48
CA ASP A 63 7.77 -0.10 2.76
C ASP A 63 6.78 -0.76 1.79
N ILE A 64 5.56 -0.20 1.66
CA ILE A 64 4.50 -0.80 0.84
C ILE A 64 4.88 -0.78 -0.65
N ARG A 65 5.49 0.31 -1.14
CA ARG A 65 6.00 0.38 -2.52
C ARG A 65 7.16 -0.58 -2.73
N GLY A 66 8.06 -0.71 -1.77
CA GLY A 66 9.16 -1.67 -1.80
C GLY A 66 8.67 -3.10 -1.96
N TYR A 67 7.67 -3.51 -1.18
CA TYR A 67 7.05 -4.84 -1.32
C TYR A 67 6.28 -5.01 -2.63
N SER A 68 5.56 -3.97 -3.07
CA SER A 68 4.88 -3.97 -4.38
C SER A 68 5.88 -4.23 -5.51
N PHE A 69 7.00 -3.52 -5.51
CA PHE A 69 8.04 -3.65 -6.52
C PHE A 69 8.66 -5.06 -6.52
N GLN A 70 8.87 -5.67 -5.35
CA GLN A 70 9.37 -7.05 -5.25
C GLN A 70 8.38 -8.06 -5.87
N ILE A 71 7.08 -7.85 -5.68
CA ILE A 71 6.02 -8.71 -6.23
C ILE A 71 5.89 -8.54 -7.74
N ILE A 72 5.88 -7.30 -8.24
CA ILE A 72 5.79 -7.01 -9.67
C ILE A 72 6.94 -7.68 -10.43
N ASN A 73 8.15 -7.71 -9.84
CA ASN A 73 9.33 -8.31 -10.45
C ASN A 73 9.54 -9.80 -10.10
N ASN A 74 8.51 -10.50 -9.60
CA ASN A 74 8.53 -11.95 -9.31
C ASN A 74 9.64 -12.45 -8.38
N ASN A 75 10.25 -11.58 -7.58
CA ASN A 75 11.35 -11.94 -6.69
C ASN A 75 10.90 -12.35 -5.26
N SER A 76 9.60 -12.35 -4.97
CA SER A 76 9.07 -12.38 -3.60
C SER A 76 8.64 -13.76 -3.07
N ILE A 77 8.66 -14.82 -3.89
CA ILE A 77 8.13 -16.14 -3.47
C ILE A 77 8.86 -16.69 -2.23
N ALA A 78 10.19 -16.65 -2.21
CA ALA A 78 10.99 -17.19 -1.11
C ALA A 78 10.81 -16.44 0.23
N LYS A 79 10.33 -15.19 0.20
CA LYS A 79 10.15 -14.33 1.38
C LYS A 79 8.69 -13.97 1.64
N SER A 80 7.74 -14.68 1.01
CA SER A 80 6.33 -14.30 1.04
C SER A 80 5.76 -14.22 2.46
N GLN A 81 6.14 -15.13 3.37
CA GLN A 81 5.68 -15.10 4.77
C GLN A 81 6.29 -13.94 5.58
N GLU A 82 7.56 -13.62 5.35
CA GLU A 82 8.22 -12.48 5.99
C GLU A 82 7.55 -11.17 5.55
N ILE A 83 7.35 -11.00 4.25
CA ILE A 83 6.67 -9.84 3.67
C ILE A 83 5.24 -9.73 4.21
N LEU A 84 4.50 -10.85 4.29
CA LEU A 84 3.16 -10.87 4.87
C LEU A 84 3.16 -10.39 6.33
N ASN A 85 4.11 -10.85 7.14
CA ASN A 85 4.22 -10.45 8.55
C ASN A 85 4.49 -8.95 8.69
N GLU A 86 5.38 -8.39 7.87
CA GLU A 86 5.67 -6.95 7.90
C GLU A 86 4.46 -6.14 7.44
N LEU A 87 3.84 -6.48 6.31
CA LEU A 87 2.64 -5.79 5.83
C LEU A 87 1.48 -5.80 6.82
N ASN A 88 1.32 -6.86 7.64
CA ASN A 88 0.28 -6.89 8.67
C ASN A 88 0.52 -5.90 9.83
N LYS A 89 1.76 -5.39 10.00
CA LYS A 89 2.08 -4.36 10.99
C LYS A 89 1.83 -2.94 10.46
N LEU A 90 1.87 -2.73 9.14
CA LEU A 90 1.78 -1.42 8.49
C LEU A 90 0.34 -0.89 8.40
N LYS A 91 -0.31 -0.74 9.55
CA LYS A 91 -1.72 -0.36 9.64
C LYS A 91 -1.89 1.13 9.94
N ILE A 92 -1.85 1.94 8.89
CA ILE A 92 -1.93 3.41 8.99
C ILE A 92 -3.12 3.91 9.81
N PHE A 93 -4.28 3.26 9.67
CA PHE A 93 -5.51 3.61 10.39
C PHE A 93 -5.59 3.04 11.82
N GLU A 94 -4.54 2.37 12.30
CA GLU A 94 -4.36 2.02 13.72
C GLU A 94 -3.36 2.95 14.43
N ILE A 95 -2.81 3.95 13.73
CA ILE A 95 -1.91 4.98 14.30
C ILE A 95 -2.78 6.13 14.86
N PRO A 96 -2.78 6.39 16.18
CA PRO A 96 -3.67 7.38 16.80
C PRO A 96 -3.55 8.79 16.20
N GLU A 97 -2.31 9.27 16.04
CA GLU A 97 -2.00 10.61 15.56
C GLU A 97 -2.46 10.79 14.11
N PHE A 98 -2.32 9.74 13.29
CA PHE A 98 -2.82 9.74 11.92
C PHE A 98 -4.34 9.81 11.87
N ILE A 99 -5.04 9.07 12.73
CA ILE A 99 -6.51 9.07 12.78
C ILE A 99 -7.05 10.43 13.20
N GLU A 100 -6.43 11.05 14.20
CA GLU A 100 -6.78 12.41 14.63
C GLU A 100 -6.63 13.40 13.47
N TRP A 101 -5.48 13.41 12.81
CA TRP A 101 -5.26 14.24 11.61
C TRP A 101 -6.26 13.94 10.48
N TYR A 102 -6.52 12.66 10.20
CA TYR A 102 -7.38 12.23 9.10
C TYR A 102 -8.83 12.71 9.28
N PHE A 103 -9.35 12.68 10.51
CA PHE A 103 -10.72 13.14 10.80
C PHE A 103 -10.82 14.62 11.20
N THR A 104 -9.70 15.35 11.27
CA THR A 104 -9.72 16.79 11.59
C THR A 104 -10.42 17.57 10.47
N PRO A 105 -11.52 18.31 10.77
CA PRO A 105 -12.28 19.06 9.76
C PRO A 105 -11.61 20.38 9.36
N GLU A 106 -10.74 20.91 10.21
CA GLU A 106 -10.07 22.21 10.03
C GLU A 106 -9.11 22.22 8.84
N PHE A 107 -8.73 21.03 8.35
CA PHE A 107 -7.81 20.88 7.24
C PHE A 107 -8.34 19.88 6.21
N ASP A 108 -8.81 20.42 5.08
CA ASP A 108 -9.11 19.60 3.92
C ASP A 108 -7.81 19.33 3.15
N TYR A 109 -7.27 18.13 3.37
CA TYR A 109 -6.15 17.54 2.64
C TYR A 109 -6.65 16.35 1.81
N PRO A 110 -7.59 16.55 0.87
CA PRO A 110 -8.26 15.46 0.18
C PRO A 110 -7.30 14.58 -0.62
N GLN A 111 -6.24 15.16 -1.19
CA GLN A 111 -5.28 14.39 -1.99
C GLN A 111 -4.39 13.52 -1.11
N MET A 112 -3.94 14.02 0.04
CA MET A 112 -3.15 13.25 1.00
C MET A 112 -3.98 12.17 1.69
N LYS A 113 -5.25 12.46 2.04
CA LYS A 113 -6.18 11.45 2.56
C LYS A 113 -6.41 10.34 1.53
N HIS A 114 -6.70 10.71 0.28
CA HIS A 114 -6.86 9.75 -0.81
C HIS A 114 -5.59 8.93 -1.07
N TYR A 115 -4.41 9.56 -0.99
CA TYR A 115 -3.14 8.89 -1.13
C TYR A 115 -2.94 7.84 -0.03
N ALA A 116 -3.19 8.19 1.22
CA ALA A 116 -3.10 7.28 2.37
C ALA A 116 -4.09 6.10 2.26
N GLU A 117 -5.32 6.35 1.82
CA GLU A 117 -6.32 5.31 1.56
C GLU A 117 -5.85 4.34 0.47
N THR A 118 -5.36 4.88 -0.64
CA THR A 118 -4.89 4.08 -1.78
C THR A 118 -3.63 3.28 -1.42
N LEU A 119 -2.76 3.85 -0.59
CA LEU A 119 -1.59 3.15 -0.05
C LEU A 119 -1.99 1.98 0.85
N ASN A 120 -2.94 2.20 1.76
CA ASN A 120 -3.51 1.15 2.61
C ASN A 120 -4.23 0.07 1.77
N TYR A 121 -4.92 0.47 0.70
CA TYR A 121 -5.55 -0.46 -0.23
C TYR A 121 -4.51 -1.34 -0.93
N LEU A 122 -3.41 -0.76 -1.44
CA LEU A 122 -2.31 -1.51 -2.03
C LEU A 122 -1.72 -2.53 -1.03
N ARG A 123 -1.54 -2.15 0.24
CA ARG A 123 -1.10 -3.07 1.29
C ARG A 123 -2.02 -4.30 1.39
N LEU A 124 -3.33 -4.07 1.40
CA LEU A 124 -4.32 -5.15 1.51
C LEU A 124 -4.31 -6.06 0.28
N LEU A 125 -4.23 -5.49 -0.93
CA LEU A 125 -4.11 -6.26 -2.17
C LEU A 125 -2.89 -7.17 -2.18
N ILE A 126 -1.76 -6.66 -1.69
CA ILE A 126 -0.54 -7.46 -1.58
C ILE A 126 -0.71 -8.61 -0.59
N ILE A 127 -1.30 -8.34 0.58
CA ILE A 127 -1.57 -9.39 1.58
C ILE A 127 -2.44 -10.49 0.99
N GLU A 128 -3.49 -10.12 0.26
CA GLU A 128 -4.38 -11.07 -0.41
C GLU A 128 -3.63 -11.88 -1.48
N TYR A 129 -2.87 -11.21 -2.35
CA TYR A 129 -2.04 -11.86 -3.36
C TYR A 129 -1.07 -12.89 -2.77
N LEU A 130 -0.35 -12.54 -1.71
CA LEU A 130 0.61 -13.45 -1.07
C LEU A 130 -0.07 -14.64 -0.39
N ARG A 131 -1.26 -14.44 0.18
CA ARG A 131 -2.07 -15.53 0.76
C ARG A 131 -2.54 -16.48 -0.33
N ASP A 132 -3.07 -15.96 -1.43
CA ASP A 132 -3.54 -16.79 -2.54
C ASP A 132 -2.41 -17.58 -3.17
N LEU A 133 -1.24 -16.95 -3.34
CA LEU A 133 -0.03 -17.62 -3.83
C LEU A 133 0.41 -18.76 -2.90
N SER A 134 0.37 -18.56 -1.58
CA SER A 134 0.73 -19.59 -0.60
C SER A 134 -0.21 -20.81 -0.60
N LEU A 135 -1.41 -20.68 -1.15
CA LEU A 135 -2.35 -21.80 -1.32
C LEU A 135 -2.09 -22.61 -2.61
N VAL A 136 -1.20 -22.16 -3.49
CA VAL A 136 -0.93 -22.75 -4.81
C VAL A 136 0.38 -23.55 -4.81
N LEU A 137 1.35 -23.07 -4.02
CA LEU A 137 2.67 -23.67 -3.83
C LEU A 137 2.65 -24.76 -2.75
#